data_AF-A0A1X2HXD2-F1
#
_entry.id   AF-A0A1X2HXD2-F1
#
_cell.length_a   1.000
_cell.length_b   1.000
_cell.length_c   1.000
_cell.angle_alpha   90.00
_cell.angle_beta   90.00
_cell.angle_gamma   90.00
#
_symmetry.space_group_name_H-M   'P 1'
#
loop_
_entity.id
_entity.type
_entity.pdbx_description
1 polymer ?
#
loop_
_entity_poly.entity_id
_entity_poly.type
_entity_poly.pdbx_seq_one_letter_code
_entity_poly.pdbx_strand_id
1 'polypeptide(L)'
;MIKYGTSTLGKPILIQEDDENVSTLRITFIILTCVLALTNIMLVTRYFMRSNKLIQFRFFLQQTPKNALLVLITYLLHTVIHTFHYMDNIYRPVDYFEPKYLYQRYILSTMEITFYFNFPLTLCGILFMKHLFQKGYVEYTYLVAYICSSLMTLMHYRIESPSLYTFGVNFSIAGEGGSILLLICATFLIRQKPEKKYHKLFIVTFFTLMMCLLISKNLGIWWMLAYLVFFTIVIIKLTEGIMYENYQRLPTTES
;
A
#
# COMPACT_ATOMS: atom_id res chain seq x y z
N MET A 1 27.71 10.60 14.10
CA MET A 1 27.27 12.00 14.01
C MET A 1 26.17 12.14 12.98
N ILE A 2 25.01 12.62 13.43
CA ILE A 2 23.87 12.91 12.56
C ILE A 2 23.92 14.39 12.20
N LYS A 3 23.79 14.75 10.91
CA LYS A 3 23.67 16.13 10.45
C LYS A 3 22.38 16.36 9.69
N TYR A 4 21.84 17.56 9.90
CA TYR A 4 20.64 18.03 9.22
C TYR A 4 20.97 19.22 8.34
N GLY A 5 20.34 19.27 7.18
CA GLY A 5 20.39 20.35 6.22
C GLY A 5 19.02 20.94 5.98
N THR A 6 18.92 21.72 4.92
CA THR A 6 17.66 22.30 4.44
C THR A 6 17.43 21.85 3.01
N SER A 7 16.23 21.34 2.72
CA SER A 7 15.83 20.93 1.37
C SER A 7 15.68 22.14 0.45
N THR A 8 15.60 21.92 -0.87
CA THR A 8 15.31 22.98 -1.85
C THR A 8 13.99 23.71 -1.58
N LEU A 9 13.09 23.08 -0.82
CA LEU A 9 11.81 23.64 -0.40
C LEU A 9 11.83 24.27 1.00
N GLY A 10 13.01 24.48 1.58
CA GLY A 10 13.17 25.13 2.87
C GLY A 10 12.81 24.26 4.07
N LYS A 11 12.71 22.93 3.90
CA LYS A 11 12.35 22.00 4.99
C LYS A 11 13.59 21.38 5.60
N PRO A 12 13.66 21.22 6.93
CA PRO A 12 14.82 20.57 7.55
C PRO A 12 14.82 19.07 7.25
N ILE A 13 15.94 18.57 6.73
CA ILE A 13 16.10 17.17 6.28
C ILE A 13 17.38 16.55 6.83
N LEU A 14 17.42 15.23 6.91
CA LEU A 14 18.62 14.46 7.19
C LEU A 14 19.56 14.50 5.97
N ILE A 15 20.82 14.86 6.17
CA ILE A 15 21.84 14.93 5.09
C ILE A 15 23.08 14.07 5.37
N GLN A 16 23.27 13.66 6.62
CA GLN A 16 24.32 12.75 7.01
C GLN A 16 23.86 11.97 8.23
N GLU A 17 24.12 10.67 8.20
CA GLU A 17 24.05 9.77 9.33
C GLU A 17 25.35 8.98 9.31
N ASP A 18 26.14 9.02 10.39
CA ASP A 18 27.35 8.19 10.46
C ASP A 18 26.95 6.72 10.60
N ASP A 19 26.99 6.03 9.47
CA ASP A 19 26.73 4.60 9.31
C ASP A 19 28.08 3.91 9.03
N GLU A 20 28.89 3.67 10.06
CA GLU A 20 29.98 2.68 9.91
C GLU A 20 29.42 1.25 10.01
N ASN A 21 28.20 1.06 10.54
CA ASN A 21 27.46 -0.20 10.50
C ASN A 21 25.95 0.05 10.56
N VAL A 22 25.21 -0.49 9.58
CA VAL A 22 23.75 -0.51 9.59
C VAL A 22 23.28 -1.13 10.90
N SER A 23 22.53 -0.36 11.72
CA SER A 23 22.14 -0.83 13.04
C SER A 23 21.37 -2.16 12.97
N THR A 24 21.59 -3.05 13.94
CA THR A 24 20.90 -4.35 14.03
C THR A 24 19.37 -4.18 13.95
N LEU A 25 18.85 -3.07 14.46
CA LEU A 25 17.44 -2.72 14.39
C LEU A 25 16.96 -2.55 12.94
N ARG A 26 17.71 -1.83 12.07
CA ARG A 26 17.33 -1.69 10.64
C ARG A 26 17.27 -3.05 9.98
N ILE A 27 18.27 -3.90 10.24
CA ILE A 27 18.36 -5.26 9.69
C ILE A 27 17.13 -6.07 10.13
N THR A 28 16.73 -5.99 11.40
CA THR A 28 15.51 -6.63 11.90
C THR A 28 14.27 -6.16 11.14
N PHE A 29 14.08 -4.85 10.96
CA PHE A 29 12.94 -4.30 10.22
C PHE A 29 12.92 -4.71 8.74
N ILE A 30 14.09 -4.76 8.10
CA ILE A 30 14.24 -5.26 6.73
C ILE A 30 13.81 -6.74 6.66
N ILE A 31 14.30 -7.58 7.57
CA ILE A 31 13.91 -9.00 7.64
C ILE A 31 12.41 -9.15 7.85
N LEU A 32 11.82 -8.41 8.81
CA LEU A 32 10.39 -8.44 9.06
C LEU A 32 9.57 -8.00 7.82
N THR A 33 10.05 -6.99 7.09
CA THR A 33 9.46 -6.54 5.84
C THR A 33 9.51 -7.64 4.77
N CYS A 34 10.62 -8.36 4.64
CA CYS A 34 10.72 -9.53 3.76
C CYS A 34 9.74 -10.64 4.16
N VAL A 35 9.67 -10.98 5.45
CA VAL A 35 8.76 -12.03 5.96
C VAL A 35 7.30 -11.67 5.69
N LEU A 36 6.92 -10.41 5.90
CA LEU A 36 5.60 -9.90 5.62
C LEU A 36 5.26 -10.03 4.11
N ALA A 37 6.19 -9.63 3.24
CA ALA A 37 6.03 -9.73 1.79
C ALA A 37 5.89 -11.18 1.31
N LEU A 38 6.74 -12.08 1.80
CA LEU A 38 6.66 -13.51 1.48
C LEU A 38 5.32 -14.10 1.93
N THR A 39 4.86 -13.74 3.13
CA THR A 39 3.56 -14.18 3.65
C THR A 39 2.41 -13.67 2.77
N ASN A 40 2.45 -12.41 2.35
CA ASN A 40 1.47 -11.83 1.42
C ASN A 40 1.44 -12.60 0.09
N ILE A 41 2.60 -12.76 -0.55
CA ILE A 41 2.74 -13.49 -1.83
C ILE A 41 2.19 -14.91 -1.70
N MET A 42 2.55 -15.63 -0.63
CA MET A 42 2.06 -16.99 -0.38
C MET A 42 0.54 -17.04 -0.21
N LEU A 43 -0.05 -16.14 0.58
CA LEU A 43 -1.49 -16.09 0.83
C LEU A 43 -2.27 -15.77 -0.45
N VAL A 44 -1.87 -14.72 -1.18
CA VAL A 44 -2.53 -14.29 -2.41
C VAL A 44 -2.43 -15.35 -3.50
N THR A 45 -1.26 -15.97 -3.65
CA THR A 45 -1.07 -17.08 -4.60
C THR A 45 -1.97 -18.26 -4.22
N ARG A 46 -2.08 -18.61 -2.93
CA ARG A 46 -3.00 -19.65 -2.46
C ARG A 46 -4.47 -19.32 -2.75
N TYR A 47 -4.88 -18.06 -2.59
CA TYR A 47 -6.24 -17.62 -2.92
C TYR A 47 -6.54 -17.83 -4.40
N PHE A 48 -5.62 -17.44 -5.29
CA PHE A 48 -5.74 -17.65 -6.73
C PHE A 48 -5.74 -19.13 -7.13
N MET A 49 -4.85 -19.95 -6.56
CA MET A 49 -4.80 -21.38 -6.89
C MET A 49 -6.05 -22.13 -6.43
N ARG A 50 -6.63 -21.73 -5.29
CA ARG A 50 -7.88 -22.32 -4.78
C ARG A 50 -9.10 -21.86 -5.58
N SER A 51 -9.11 -20.61 -6.07
CA SER A 51 -10.21 -20.09 -6.87
C SER A 51 -10.33 -20.75 -8.23
N ASN A 52 -9.19 -21.10 -8.86
CA ASN A 52 -9.15 -21.75 -10.17
C ASN A 52 -9.74 -23.17 -10.15
N LYS A 53 -9.82 -23.81 -8.97
CA LYS A 53 -10.48 -25.11 -8.77
C LYS A 53 -12.00 -25.01 -8.57
N LEU A 54 -12.55 -23.81 -8.37
CA LEU A 54 -13.96 -23.61 -8.02
C LEU A 54 -14.73 -22.97 -9.19
N ILE A 55 -15.73 -23.72 -9.64
CA ILE A 55 -16.81 -23.38 -10.58
C ILE A 55 -17.45 -21.98 -10.32
N GLN A 56 -17.26 -21.41 -9.14
CA GLN A 56 -17.73 -20.09 -8.70
C GLN A 56 -17.02 -18.89 -9.38
N PHE A 57 -15.73 -19.00 -9.76
CA PHE A 57 -15.01 -17.88 -10.41
C PHE A 57 -15.54 -17.61 -11.84
N ARG A 58 -16.01 -18.66 -12.53
CA ARG A 58 -16.67 -18.56 -13.85
C ARG A 58 -18.09 -18.01 -13.76
N PHE A 59 -18.83 -18.34 -12.70
CA PHE A 59 -20.26 -18.01 -12.60
C PHE A 59 -20.54 -16.58 -12.10
N PHE A 60 -19.70 -16.02 -11.22
CA PHE A 60 -19.99 -14.73 -10.55
C PHE A 60 -19.43 -13.49 -11.25
N LEU A 61 -18.30 -13.58 -11.96
CA LEU A 61 -17.64 -12.41 -12.56
C LEU A 61 -17.53 -12.46 -14.10
N GLN A 62 -17.98 -13.52 -14.79
CA GLN A 62 -17.79 -13.70 -16.23
C GLN A 62 -16.34 -13.38 -16.69
N GLN A 63 -15.33 -13.74 -15.88
CA GLN A 63 -13.94 -13.38 -16.18
C GLN A 63 -13.31 -14.35 -17.16
N THR A 64 -12.46 -13.80 -18.03
CA THR A 64 -11.47 -14.61 -18.70
C THR A 64 -10.35 -14.97 -17.69
N PRO A 65 -9.82 -16.20 -17.72
CA PRO A 65 -8.69 -16.58 -16.87
C PRO A 65 -7.47 -15.68 -17.08
N LYS A 66 -7.36 -15.07 -18.28
CA LYS A 66 -6.31 -14.10 -18.64
C LYS A 66 -6.36 -12.83 -17.78
N ASN A 67 -7.54 -12.26 -17.54
CA ASN A 67 -7.68 -11.04 -16.75
C ASN A 67 -7.36 -11.28 -15.28
N ALA A 68 -7.78 -12.43 -14.73
CA ALA A 68 -7.46 -12.82 -13.35
C ALA A 68 -5.96 -13.04 -13.15
N LEU A 69 -5.30 -13.69 -14.10
CA LEU A 69 -3.85 -13.87 -14.11
C LEU A 69 -3.12 -12.52 -14.20
N LEU A 70 -3.59 -11.61 -15.04
CA LEU A 70 -3.01 -10.26 -15.15
C LEU A 70 -3.09 -9.49 -13.83
N VAL A 71 -4.23 -9.56 -13.12
CA VAL A 71 -4.39 -8.92 -11.80
C VAL A 71 -3.44 -9.54 -10.78
N LEU A 72 -3.27 -10.87 -10.79
CA LEU A 72 -2.29 -11.53 -9.92
C LEU A 72 -0.86 -11.04 -10.22
N ILE A 73 -0.44 -11.07 -11.50
CA ILE A 73 0.92 -10.68 -11.90
C ILE A 73 1.20 -9.22 -11.52
N THR A 74 0.27 -8.31 -11.80
CA THR A 74 0.43 -6.89 -11.48
C THR A 74 0.45 -6.63 -9.98
N TYR A 75 -0.35 -7.36 -9.19
CA TYR A 75 -0.31 -7.30 -7.73
C TYR A 75 1.02 -7.82 -7.17
N LEU A 76 1.53 -8.95 -7.67
CA LEU A 76 2.81 -9.51 -7.25
C LEU A 76 3.97 -8.58 -7.61
N LEU A 77 3.98 -8.02 -8.82
CA LEU A 77 4.96 -7.03 -9.26
C LEU A 77 4.95 -5.80 -8.34
N HIS A 78 3.76 -5.25 -8.05
CA HIS A 78 3.63 -4.12 -7.13
C HIS A 78 4.12 -4.49 -5.72
N THR A 79 3.78 -5.69 -5.21
CA THR A 79 4.24 -6.16 -3.89
C THR A 79 5.76 -6.23 -3.82
N VAL A 80 6.44 -6.71 -4.88
CA VAL A 80 7.91 -6.77 -4.94
C VAL A 80 8.52 -5.36 -4.93
N ILE A 81 8.02 -4.46 -5.76
CA ILE A 81 8.53 -3.08 -5.85
C ILE A 81 8.28 -2.33 -4.53
N HIS A 82 7.09 -2.45 -3.97
CA HIS A 82 6.72 -1.88 -2.68
C HIS A 82 7.64 -2.39 -1.56
N THR A 83 7.86 -3.71 -1.49
CA THR A 83 8.76 -4.31 -0.49
C THR A 83 10.18 -3.78 -0.65
N PHE A 84 10.67 -3.68 -1.88
CA PHE A 84 11.98 -3.13 -2.18
C PHE A 84 12.09 -1.66 -1.75
N HIS A 85 11.10 -0.83 -2.06
CA HIS A 85 11.06 0.57 -1.65
C HIS A 85 11.13 0.72 -0.12
N TYR A 86 10.32 -0.04 0.62
CA TYR A 86 10.31 0.03 2.09
C TYR A 86 11.62 -0.46 2.70
N MET A 87 12.19 -1.56 2.19
CA MET A 87 13.50 -2.04 2.63
C MET A 87 14.59 -1.01 2.36
N ASP A 88 14.58 -0.40 1.18
CA ASP A 88 15.59 0.57 0.78
C ASP A 88 15.51 1.88 1.58
N ASN A 89 14.28 2.34 1.86
CA ASN A 89 14.03 3.50 2.72
C ASN A 89 14.48 3.25 4.17
N ILE A 90 14.22 2.05 4.71
CA ILE A 90 14.74 1.63 6.03
C ILE A 90 16.27 1.59 6.02
N TYR A 91 16.88 1.11 4.93
CA TYR A 91 18.32 0.93 4.82
C TYR A 91 19.08 2.26 4.67
N ARG A 92 18.55 3.22 3.88
CA ARG A 92 19.25 4.46 3.49
C ARG A 92 18.37 5.72 3.63
N PRO A 93 17.89 6.08 4.82
CA PRO A 93 16.97 7.21 5.00
C PRO A 93 17.55 8.56 4.54
N VAL A 94 18.88 8.72 4.56
CA VAL A 94 19.56 9.92 4.03
C VAL A 94 19.27 10.12 2.54
N ASP A 95 19.33 9.05 1.74
CA ASP A 95 19.11 9.08 0.29
C ASP A 95 17.64 9.40 -0.05
N TYR A 96 16.73 9.27 0.91
CA TYR A 96 15.31 9.61 0.78
C TYR A 96 14.97 11.06 1.18
N PHE A 97 15.98 11.85 1.58
CA PHE A 97 15.86 13.21 2.13
C PHE A 97 14.89 13.29 3.31
N GLU A 98 15.02 12.35 4.24
CA GLU A 98 14.08 12.19 5.33
C GLU A 98 13.88 13.48 6.14
N PRO A 99 12.64 13.95 6.37
CA PRO A 99 12.38 15.14 7.16
C PRO A 99 12.88 15.00 8.60
N LYS A 100 13.58 16.03 9.10
CA LYS A 100 14.14 16.06 10.45
C LYS A 100 13.13 15.70 11.54
N TYR A 101 11.88 16.15 11.41
CA TYR A 101 10.85 15.89 12.44
C TYR A 101 10.37 14.43 12.49
N LEU A 102 10.47 13.68 11.38
CA LEU A 102 10.21 12.25 11.36
C LEU A 102 11.40 11.48 11.91
N TYR A 103 12.61 11.92 11.58
CA TYR A 103 13.84 11.28 12.02
C TYR A 103 14.17 11.49 13.51
N GLN A 104 13.84 12.67 14.09
CA GLN A 104 14.22 13.04 15.46
C GLN A 104 13.26 12.60 16.57
N ARG A 105 12.01 12.20 16.27
CA ARG A 105 11.03 11.91 17.32
C ARG A 105 11.17 10.48 17.83
N TYR A 106 11.67 10.34 19.05
CA TYR A 106 11.92 9.09 19.82
C TYR A 106 10.71 8.17 20.10
N ILE A 107 9.50 8.48 19.63
CA ILE A 107 8.35 7.59 19.84
C ILE A 107 8.31 6.51 18.75
N LEU A 108 8.62 6.88 17.50
CA LEU A 108 8.76 6.00 16.33
C LEU A 108 9.71 6.68 15.33
N SER A 109 10.88 6.10 15.08
CA SER A 109 11.78 6.41 13.96
C SER A 109 11.10 6.20 12.62
N THR A 110 11.63 6.81 11.56
CA THR A 110 11.17 6.59 10.17
C THR A 110 11.05 5.12 9.83
N MET A 111 11.96 4.27 10.32
CA MET A 111 11.92 2.83 10.09
C MET A 111 10.67 2.20 10.69
N GLU A 112 10.30 2.58 11.91
CA GLU A 112 9.10 2.11 12.58
C GLU A 112 7.85 2.64 11.87
N ILE A 113 7.82 3.92 11.49
CA ILE A 113 6.72 4.52 10.74
C ILE A 113 6.51 3.78 9.41
N THR A 114 7.58 3.58 8.64
CA THR A 114 7.60 2.83 7.38
C THR A 114 7.12 1.39 7.61
N PHE A 115 7.57 0.70 8.65
CA PHE A 115 7.07 -0.64 8.97
C PHE A 115 5.59 -0.67 9.39
N TYR A 116 5.17 0.23 10.28
CA TYR A 116 3.79 0.33 10.77
C TYR A 116 2.80 0.77 9.69
N PHE A 117 3.26 1.47 8.65
CA PHE A 117 2.45 1.74 7.46
C PHE A 117 2.40 0.55 6.49
N ASN A 118 3.51 -0.17 6.32
CA ASN A 118 3.58 -1.35 5.45
C ASN A 118 2.62 -2.46 5.90
N PHE A 119 2.54 -2.73 7.21
CA PHE A 119 1.73 -3.81 7.74
C PHE A 119 0.23 -3.73 7.38
N PRO A 120 -0.48 -2.65 7.70
CA PRO A 120 -1.90 -2.53 7.38
C PRO A 120 -2.17 -2.29 5.88
N LEU A 121 -1.22 -1.71 5.13
CA LEU A 121 -1.27 -1.71 3.66
C LEU A 121 -1.29 -3.16 3.13
N THR A 122 -0.30 -3.96 3.53
CA THR A 122 -0.18 -5.36 3.13
C THR A 122 -1.47 -6.12 3.46
N LEU A 123 -2.07 -5.88 4.63
CA LEU A 123 -3.35 -6.46 5.01
C LEU A 123 -4.49 -6.06 4.06
N CYS A 124 -4.59 -4.78 3.70
CA CYS A 124 -5.57 -4.30 2.72
C CYS A 124 -5.40 -5.00 1.36
N GLY A 125 -4.15 -5.15 0.89
CA GLY A 125 -3.83 -5.88 -0.34
C GLY A 125 -4.27 -7.34 -0.29
N ILE A 126 -3.92 -8.06 0.79
CA ILE A 126 -4.32 -9.46 1.00
C ILE A 126 -5.84 -9.60 1.00
N LEU A 127 -6.56 -8.70 1.69
CA LEU A 127 -8.01 -8.75 1.79
C LEU A 127 -8.70 -8.41 0.47
N PHE A 128 -8.19 -7.42 -0.27
CA PHE A 128 -8.65 -7.15 -1.64
C PHE A 128 -8.55 -8.42 -2.50
N MET A 129 -7.38 -9.08 -2.49
CA MET A 129 -7.15 -10.29 -3.28
C MET A 129 -7.96 -11.49 -2.79
N LYS A 130 -8.20 -11.61 -1.48
CA LYS A 130 -9.11 -12.61 -0.89
C LYS A 130 -10.52 -12.44 -1.43
N HIS A 131 -11.06 -11.23 -1.40
CA HIS A 131 -12.43 -10.97 -1.88
C HIS A 131 -12.51 -11.23 -3.38
N LEU A 132 -11.50 -10.78 -4.13
CA LEU A 132 -11.47 -10.98 -5.57
C LEU A 132 -11.40 -12.46 -5.96
N PHE A 133 -10.42 -13.20 -5.44
CA PHE A 133 -10.18 -14.58 -5.86
C PHE A 133 -11.04 -15.60 -5.11
N GLN A 134 -11.23 -15.48 -3.80
CA GLN A 134 -12.02 -16.47 -3.04
C GLN A 134 -13.51 -16.15 -3.01
N LYS A 135 -13.90 -14.89 -2.83
CA LYS A 135 -15.32 -14.52 -2.70
C LYS A 135 -15.96 -14.12 -4.04
N GLY A 136 -15.16 -13.91 -5.09
CA GLY A 136 -15.66 -13.64 -6.44
C GLY A 136 -16.26 -12.24 -6.62
N TYR A 137 -15.78 -11.24 -5.87
CA TYR A 137 -16.14 -9.84 -6.09
C TYR A 137 -15.02 -8.90 -5.67
N VAL A 138 -14.97 -7.70 -6.24
CA VAL A 138 -14.05 -6.66 -5.78
C VAL A 138 -14.67 -5.97 -4.57
N GLU A 139 -13.95 -6.01 -3.45
CA GLU A 139 -14.24 -5.17 -2.29
C GLU A 139 -13.45 -3.88 -2.39
N TYR A 140 -14.15 -2.81 -2.75
CA TYR A 140 -13.54 -1.55 -3.15
C TYR A 140 -12.92 -0.77 -2.00
N THR A 141 -13.43 -0.98 -0.78
CA THR A 141 -12.86 -0.37 0.42
C THR A 141 -11.38 -0.73 0.57
N TYR A 142 -11.05 -2.03 0.45
CA TYR A 142 -9.67 -2.51 0.55
C TYR A 142 -8.80 -2.08 -0.63
N LEU A 143 -9.37 -2.06 -1.84
CA LEU A 143 -8.66 -1.60 -3.03
C LEU A 143 -8.28 -0.12 -2.92
N VAL A 144 -9.23 0.75 -2.55
CA VAL A 144 -8.99 2.19 -2.39
C VAL A 144 -7.97 2.42 -1.26
N ALA A 145 -8.14 1.79 -0.11
CA ALA A 145 -7.19 1.88 1.00
C ALA A 145 -5.78 1.46 0.59
N TYR A 146 -5.65 0.33 -0.12
CA TYR A 146 -4.37 -0.14 -0.66
C TYR A 146 -3.74 0.89 -1.59
N ILE A 147 -4.48 1.38 -2.58
CA ILE A 147 -3.94 2.33 -3.57
C ILE A 147 -3.56 3.66 -2.94
N CYS A 148 -4.42 4.25 -2.10
CA CYS A 148 -4.12 5.53 -1.44
C CYS A 148 -2.80 5.47 -0.69
N SER A 149 -2.62 4.38 0.04
CA SER A 149 -1.46 4.16 0.90
C SER A 149 -0.20 3.90 0.05
N SER A 150 -0.28 3.11 -1.03
CA SER A 150 0.84 2.92 -1.98
C SER A 150 1.23 4.22 -2.69
N LEU A 151 0.27 5.10 -3.01
CA LEU A 151 0.57 6.38 -3.66
C LEU A 151 1.20 7.41 -2.71
N MET A 152 1.17 7.19 -1.40
CA MET A 152 1.82 8.09 -0.44
C MET A 152 3.33 8.15 -0.63
N THR A 153 3.95 7.12 -1.19
CA THR A 153 5.41 7.12 -1.40
C THR A 153 5.86 8.18 -2.40
N LEU A 154 4.97 8.62 -3.30
CA LEU A 154 5.22 9.77 -4.17
C LEU A 154 5.38 11.10 -3.41
N MET A 155 5.05 11.14 -2.11
CA MET A 155 5.31 12.31 -1.27
C MET A 155 6.80 12.63 -1.10
N HIS A 156 7.71 11.68 -1.33
CA HIS A 156 9.14 11.98 -1.39
C HIS A 156 9.44 13.11 -2.39
N TYR A 157 8.73 13.15 -3.53
CA TYR A 157 8.87 14.22 -4.51
C TYR A 157 8.29 15.58 -4.08
N ARG A 158 7.65 15.65 -2.91
CA ARG A 158 7.25 16.91 -2.27
C ARG A 158 8.31 17.44 -1.30
N ILE A 159 9.35 16.67 -1.00
CA ILE A 159 10.46 17.08 -0.16
C ILE A 159 11.59 17.59 -1.05
N GLU A 160 11.91 16.82 -2.09
CA GLU A 160 12.90 17.18 -3.12
C GLU A 160 12.44 16.82 -4.53
N SER A 161 13.02 17.47 -5.55
CA SER A 161 12.71 17.13 -6.93
C SER A 161 13.28 15.77 -7.33
N PRO A 162 12.64 15.03 -8.27
CA PRO A 162 13.14 13.75 -8.77
C PRO A 162 14.61 13.81 -9.25
N SER A 163 15.06 14.96 -9.76
CA SER A 163 16.43 15.17 -10.24
C SER A 163 17.51 15.08 -9.15
N LEU A 164 17.14 15.16 -7.87
CA LEU A 164 18.07 15.12 -6.74
C LEU A 164 18.18 13.71 -6.13
N TYR A 165 17.24 12.82 -6.46
CA TYR A 165 17.28 11.43 -6.03
C TYR A 165 18.20 10.62 -6.95
N THR A 166 18.91 9.65 -6.37
CA THR A 166 19.66 8.67 -7.15
C THR A 166 18.71 7.84 -8.03
N PHE A 167 19.25 7.21 -9.08
CA PHE A 167 18.45 6.36 -9.97
C PHE A 167 17.71 5.25 -9.22
N GLY A 168 18.37 4.59 -8.26
CA GLY A 168 17.76 3.51 -7.47
C GLY A 168 16.59 3.98 -6.60
N VAL A 169 16.73 5.13 -5.94
CA VAL A 169 15.67 5.71 -5.12
C VAL A 169 14.51 6.21 -5.98
N ASN A 170 14.82 6.82 -7.13
CA ASN A 170 13.78 7.18 -8.10
C ASN A 170 13.03 5.97 -8.62
N PHE A 171 13.73 4.87 -8.91
CA PHE A 171 13.10 3.63 -9.35
C PHE A 171 12.17 3.06 -8.28
N SER A 172 12.56 3.11 -7.00
CA SER A 172 11.71 2.59 -5.92
C SER A 172 10.45 3.46 -5.73
N ILE A 173 10.60 4.79 -5.65
CA ILE A 173 9.49 5.74 -5.46
C ILE A 173 8.54 5.74 -6.68
N ALA A 174 9.06 6.01 -7.88
CA ALA A 174 8.24 6.09 -9.08
C ALA A 174 7.72 4.71 -9.50
N GLY A 175 8.51 3.66 -9.28
CA GLY A 175 8.11 2.28 -9.56
C GLY A 175 6.93 1.84 -8.71
N GLU A 176 6.85 2.26 -7.45
CA GLU A 176 5.69 1.99 -6.61
C GLU A 176 4.43 2.66 -7.15
N GLY A 177 4.51 3.95 -7.50
CA GLY A 177 3.42 4.69 -8.14
C GLY A 177 3.00 4.12 -9.50
N GLY A 178 3.96 3.69 -10.32
CA GLY A 178 3.69 3.09 -11.63
C GLY A 178 3.07 1.69 -11.53
N SER A 179 3.58 0.86 -10.62
CA SER A 179 3.09 -0.50 -10.43
C SER A 179 1.69 -0.55 -9.81
N ILE A 180 1.35 0.39 -8.90
CA ILE A 180 -0.01 0.49 -8.39
C ILE A 180 -0.98 0.95 -9.49
N LEU A 181 -0.58 1.89 -10.35
CA LEU A 181 -1.39 2.31 -11.50
C LEU A 181 -1.65 1.14 -12.45
N LEU A 182 -0.64 0.30 -12.70
CA LEU A 182 -0.80 -0.90 -13.50
C LEU A 182 -1.80 -1.89 -12.88
N LEU A 183 -1.75 -2.10 -11.56
CA LEU A 183 -2.72 -2.92 -10.83
C LEU A 183 -4.14 -2.35 -10.92
N ILE A 184 -4.30 -1.03 -10.84
CA ILE A 184 -5.57 -0.34 -11.03
C ILE A 184 -6.14 -0.66 -12.41
N CYS A 185 -5.35 -0.44 -13.46
CA CYS A 185 -5.73 -0.73 -14.84
C CYS A 185 -6.14 -2.20 -15.02
N ALA A 186 -5.34 -3.13 -14.49
CA ALA A 186 -5.66 -4.56 -14.53
C ALA A 186 -6.98 -4.88 -13.80
N THR A 187 -7.23 -4.24 -12.66
CA THR A 187 -8.46 -4.41 -11.87
C THR A 187 -9.69 -3.84 -12.60
N PHE A 188 -9.53 -2.79 -13.40
CA PHE A 188 -10.63 -2.22 -14.20
C PHE A 188 -11.12 -3.16 -15.32
N LEU A 189 -10.23 -4.01 -15.83
CA LEU A 189 -10.55 -5.05 -16.82
C LEU A 189 -11.43 -6.17 -16.24
N ILE A 190 -11.60 -6.20 -14.91
CA ILE A 190 -12.53 -7.10 -14.24
C ILE A 190 -13.96 -6.61 -14.52
N ARG A 191 -14.67 -7.36 -15.37
CA ARG A 191 -16.13 -7.28 -15.53
C ARG A 191 -16.86 -7.49 -14.19
N GLN A 192 -17.73 -6.57 -13.81
CA GLN A 192 -18.55 -6.67 -12.60
C GLN A 192 -20.03 -6.78 -12.93
N LYS A 193 -20.82 -7.27 -11.97
CA LYS A 193 -22.29 -7.25 -12.07
C LYS A 193 -22.79 -5.81 -12.28
N PRO A 194 -23.82 -5.61 -13.12
CA PRO A 194 -24.32 -4.29 -13.52
C PRO A 194 -24.78 -3.42 -12.34
N GLU A 195 -25.16 -4.02 -11.21
CA GLU A 195 -25.61 -3.33 -9.99
C GLU A 195 -24.50 -2.51 -9.30
N LYS A 196 -23.22 -2.76 -9.62
CA LYS A 196 -22.07 -2.00 -9.09
C LYS A 196 -21.47 -1.00 -10.10
N LYS A 197 -22.17 -0.66 -11.18
CA LYS A 197 -21.71 0.25 -12.27
C LYS A 197 -21.19 1.61 -11.77
N TYR A 198 -21.75 2.13 -10.67
CA TYR A 198 -21.34 3.41 -10.07
C TYR A 198 -19.98 3.39 -9.35
N HIS A 199 -19.47 2.21 -8.99
CA HIS A 199 -18.17 2.11 -8.31
C HIS A 199 -16.98 2.35 -9.24
N LYS A 200 -17.09 2.01 -10.54
CA LYS A 200 -16.05 2.34 -11.52
C LYS A 200 -15.92 3.85 -11.71
N LEU A 201 -17.04 4.57 -11.76
CA LEU A 201 -17.05 6.02 -11.84
C LEU A 201 -16.49 6.65 -10.56
N PHE A 202 -16.92 6.19 -9.39
CA PHE A 202 -16.38 6.64 -8.10
C PHE A 202 -14.85 6.47 -8.02
N ILE A 203 -14.32 5.33 -8.47
CA ILE A 203 -12.89 5.03 -8.46
C ILE A 203 -12.12 5.93 -9.42
N VAL A 204 -12.60 6.09 -10.66
CA VAL A 204 -11.97 7.03 -11.61
C VAL A 204 -11.99 8.45 -11.04
N THR A 205 -13.13 8.92 -10.55
CA THR A 205 -13.27 10.27 -9.99
C THR A 205 -12.41 10.46 -8.74
N PHE A 206 -12.40 9.49 -7.83
CA PHE A 206 -11.58 9.50 -6.62
C PHE A 206 -10.09 9.52 -6.98
N PHE A 207 -9.64 8.71 -7.94
CA PHE A 207 -8.23 8.67 -8.33
C PHE A 207 -7.79 9.89 -9.12
N THR A 208 -8.63 10.42 -10.00
CA THR A 208 -8.38 11.70 -10.66
C THR A 208 -8.24 12.81 -9.61
N LEU A 209 -9.15 12.86 -8.62
CA LEU A 209 -9.04 13.82 -7.52
C LEU A 209 -7.78 13.57 -6.67
N MET A 210 -7.45 12.33 -6.34
CA MET A 210 -6.26 12.01 -5.53
C MET A 210 -4.96 12.42 -6.23
N MET A 211 -4.83 12.15 -7.54
CA MET A 211 -3.69 12.57 -8.34
C MET A 211 -3.60 14.09 -8.44
N CYS A 212 -4.73 14.78 -8.66
CA CYS A 212 -4.80 16.24 -8.65
C CYS A 212 -4.38 16.82 -7.28
N LEU A 213 -4.77 16.17 -6.18
CA LEU A 213 -4.43 16.59 -4.80
C LEU A 213 -2.96 16.31 -4.45
N LEU A 214 -2.38 15.20 -4.93
CA LEU A 214 -0.96 14.88 -4.75
C LEU A 214 -0.05 15.86 -5.49
N ILE A 215 -0.45 16.32 -6.68
CA ILE A 215 0.27 17.34 -7.47
C ILE A 215 0.12 18.74 -6.84
N SER A 216 -0.93 18.98 -6.05
CA SER A 216 -1.19 20.28 -5.43
C SER A 216 -0.20 20.61 -4.31
N LYS A 217 0.62 21.65 -4.54
CA LYS A 217 1.64 22.15 -3.61
C LYS A 217 1.11 22.61 -2.24
N ASN A 218 -0.21 22.80 -2.07
CA ASN A 218 -0.79 23.45 -0.88
C ASN A 218 -1.37 22.53 0.21
N LEU A 219 -1.44 21.22 0.02
CA LEU A 219 -2.26 20.36 0.91
C LEU A 219 -1.60 19.78 2.17
N GLY A 220 -0.28 19.91 2.33
CA GLY A 220 0.47 19.69 3.58
C GLY A 220 -0.11 18.68 4.59
N ILE A 221 -0.24 19.11 5.86
CA ILE A 221 -0.63 18.28 7.02
C ILE A 221 -2.11 17.84 6.99
N TRP A 222 -2.97 18.60 6.30
CA TRP A 222 -4.41 18.32 6.20
C TRP A 222 -4.68 17.03 5.42
N TRP A 223 -3.82 16.70 4.48
CA TRP A 223 -3.91 15.44 3.75
C TRP A 223 -3.53 14.23 4.60
N MET A 224 -2.48 14.34 5.44
CA MET A 224 -2.15 13.30 6.44
C MET A 224 -3.30 13.07 7.43
N LEU A 225 -3.97 14.13 7.87
CA LEU A 225 -5.14 14.02 8.75
C LEU A 225 -6.34 13.37 8.05
N ALA A 226 -6.65 13.78 6.82
CA ALA A 226 -7.72 13.14 6.03
C ALA A 226 -7.42 11.67 5.75
N TYR A 227 -6.16 11.33 5.46
CA TYR A 227 -5.69 9.96 5.30
C TYR A 227 -5.84 9.17 6.61
N LEU A 228 -5.40 9.69 7.75
CA LEU A 228 -5.56 9.04 9.05
C LEU A 228 -7.03 8.79 9.41
N VAL A 229 -7.92 9.73 9.12
CA VAL A 229 -9.38 9.56 9.32
C VAL A 229 -9.93 8.47 8.41
N PHE A 230 -9.58 8.49 7.11
CA PHE A 230 -10.00 7.46 6.16
C PHE A 230 -9.49 6.07 6.57
N PHE A 231 -8.23 6.00 6.98
CA PHE A 231 -7.60 4.78 7.44
C PHE A 231 -8.23 4.24 8.72
N THR A 232 -8.60 5.13 9.65
CA THR A 232 -9.35 4.78 10.86
C THR A 232 -10.71 4.19 10.50
N ILE A 233 -11.43 4.75 9.53
CA ILE A 233 -12.70 4.20 9.03
C ILE A 233 -12.48 2.79 8.43
N VAL A 234 -11.40 2.57 7.68
CA VAL A 234 -11.06 1.26 7.11
C VAL A 234 -10.75 0.25 8.22
N ILE A 235 -10.00 0.64 9.26
CA ILE A 235 -9.73 -0.21 10.43
C ILE A 235 -11.03 -0.53 11.19
N ILE A 236 -11.90 0.46 11.42
CA ILE A 236 -13.20 0.23 12.07
C ILE A 236 -14.02 -0.77 11.25
N LYS A 237 -14.08 -0.62 9.92
CA LYS A 237 -14.80 -1.55 9.03
C LYS A 237 -14.17 -2.95 9.02
N LEU A 238 -12.85 -3.06 9.11
CA LEU A 238 -12.14 -4.33 9.29
C LEU A 238 -12.57 -5.01 10.60
N THR A 239 -12.57 -4.26 11.69
CA THR A 239 -12.96 -4.76 13.02
C THR A 239 -14.43 -5.15 13.07
N GLU A 240 -15.33 -4.33 12.52
CA GLU A 240 -16.77 -4.63 12.39
C GLU A 240 -17.00 -5.89 11.56
N GLY A 241 -16.33 -6.03 10.42
CA GLY A 241 -16.46 -7.19 9.54
C GLY A 241 -15.97 -8.48 10.22
N ILE A 242 -14.86 -8.44 10.97
CA ILE A 242 -14.36 -9.57 11.75
C ILE A 242 -15.33 -9.92 12.88
N MET A 243 -15.86 -8.92 13.59
CA MET A 243 -16.85 -9.14 14.65
C MET A 243 -18.11 -9.79 14.08
N TYR A 244 -18.61 -9.34 12.94
CA TYR A 244 -19.83 -9.87 12.33
C TYR A 244 -19.66 -11.30 11.77
N GLU A 245 -18.53 -11.60 11.09
CA GLU A 245 -18.21 -12.97 10.63
C GLU A 245 -18.04 -13.95 11.81
N ASN A 246 -17.56 -13.49 12.97
CA ASN A 246 -17.44 -14.32 14.18
C ASN A 246 -18.78 -14.46 14.92
N TYR A 247 -19.60 -13.42 14.97
CA TYR A 247 -20.91 -13.44 15.63
C TYR A 247 -21.88 -14.42 14.93
N GLN A 248 -21.84 -14.50 13.59
CA GLN A 248 -22.62 -15.48 12.82
C GLN A 248 -22.13 -16.93 12.94
N ARG A 249 -20.93 -17.17 13.50
CA ARG A 249 -20.37 -18.51 13.73
C ARG A 249 -20.53 -19.01 15.15
N LEU A 250 -21.01 -18.17 16.06
CA LEU A 250 -21.42 -18.63 17.38
C LEU A 250 -22.67 -19.49 17.20
N PRO A 251 -22.73 -20.71 17.77
CA PRO A 251 -23.95 -21.50 17.73
C PRO A 251 -25.05 -20.65 18.37
N THR A 252 -26.16 -20.48 17.66
CA THR A 252 -27.35 -19.87 18.22
C THR A 252 -27.75 -20.69 19.44
N THR A 253 -27.52 -20.14 20.63
CA THR A 253 -28.09 -20.64 21.87
C THR A 253 -29.58 -20.29 21.87
N GLU A 254 -30.32 -20.95 21.00
CA GLU A 254 -31.76 -21.10 21.09
C GLU A 254 -32.00 -22.61 21.18
N SER A 255 -31.98 -23.07 22.44
CA SER A 255 -32.56 -24.33 22.90
C SER A 255 -34.03 -24.14 23.20
#